data_AF-A0A4Y2VYE2-F1
#
_entry.id   AF-A0A4Y2VYE2-F1
#
_cell.length_a   1.000
_cell.length_b   1.000
_cell.length_c   1.000
_cell.angle_alpha   90.00
_cell.angle_beta   90.00
_cell.angle_gamma   90.00
#
_symmetry.space_group_name_H-M   'P 1'
#
loop_
_entity.id
_entity.type
_entity.pdbx_description
1 polymer ?
#
loop_
_entity_poly.entity_id
_entity_poly.type
_entity_poly.pdbx_seq_one_letter_code
_entity_poly.pdbx_strand_id
1 'polypeptide(L)'
;IPARNLLEGLLQKDKSKRLGAANDVEDIKKHDFFKAINWVDLEAKAILPPYNPNVRGQMDLKNIDPEFIREPVPASLSRSQSLSASVQDADVSFVGFSYAPPTEL
;
A
#
# COMPACT_ATOMS: atom_id res chain seq x y z
N ILE A 1 -17.03 -22.41 9.98
CA ILE A 1 -15.69 -22.28 9.33
C ILE A 1 -15.19 -20.87 9.60
N PRO A 2 -14.05 -20.69 10.30
CA PRO A 2 -13.56 -19.37 10.69
C PRO A 2 -13.44 -18.37 9.53
N ALA A 3 -13.00 -18.83 8.35
CA ALA A 3 -12.90 -17.99 7.15
C ALA A 3 -14.24 -17.42 6.69
N ARG A 4 -15.31 -18.24 6.70
CA ARG A 4 -16.65 -17.78 6.33
C ARG A 4 -17.18 -16.74 7.32
N ASN A 5 -17.00 -16.98 8.61
CA ASN A 5 -17.45 -16.07 9.66
C ASN A 5 -16.73 -14.71 9.58
N LEU A 6 -15.42 -14.73 9.30
CA LEU A 6 -14.65 -13.52 9.05
C LEU A 6 -15.25 -12.70 7.90
N LEU A 7 -15.51 -13.34 6.75
CA LEU A 7 -16.07 -12.67 5.58
C LEU A 7 -17.47 -12.10 5.86
N GLU A 8 -18.33 -12.87 6.52
CA GLU A 8 -19.68 -12.41 6.91
C GLU A 8 -19.62 -11.23 7.88
N GLY A 9 -18.63 -11.17 8.79
CA GLY A 9 -18.41 -10.06 9.70
C GLY A 9 -17.86 -8.80 9.02
N LEU A 10 -16.87 -8.94 8.14
CA LEU A 10 -16.27 -7.82 7.41
C LEU A 10 -17.22 -7.22 6.36
N LEU A 11 -18.06 -8.05 5.74
CA LEU A 11 -18.98 -7.65 4.67
C LEU A 11 -20.39 -7.30 5.17
N GLN A 12 -20.54 -6.98 6.47
CA GLN A 12 -21.79 -6.44 6.98
C GLN A 12 -22.16 -5.14 6.28
N LYS A 13 -23.41 -5.09 5.77
CA LYS A 13 -23.99 -3.92 5.10
C LYS A 13 -24.17 -2.76 6.08
N ASP A 14 -24.66 -3.05 7.27
CA ASP A 14 -24.74 -2.10 8.36
C ASP A 14 -23.35 -1.89 8.96
N LYS A 15 -22.80 -0.68 8.80
CA LYS A 15 -21.45 -0.33 9.28
C LYS A 15 -21.30 -0.52 10.79
N SER A 16 -22.37 -0.38 11.57
CA SER A 16 -22.32 -0.52 13.03
C SER A 16 -22.16 -1.97 13.49
N LYS A 17 -22.51 -2.93 12.61
CA LYS A 17 -22.40 -4.38 12.88
C LYS A 17 -21.16 -5.00 12.24
N ARG A 18 -20.41 -4.24 11.45
CA ARG A 18 -19.20 -4.71 10.78
C ARG A 18 -18.14 -5.09 11.82
N LEU A 19 -17.47 -6.20 11.59
CA LEU A 19 -16.33 -6.59 12.42
C LEU A 19 -15.30 -5.44 12.46
N GLY A 20 -14.89 -5.03 13.66
CA GLY A 20 -14.06 -3.85 13.88
C GLY A 20 -14.81 -2.54 14.10
N ALA A 21 -16.14 -2.52 14.06
CA ALA A 21 -16.89 -1.28 14.32
C ALA A 21 -16.84 -0.83 15.79
N ALA A 22 -16.62 -1.74 16.74
CA ALA A 22 -16.62 -1.44 18.17
C ALA A 22 -15.21 -1.13 18.69
N ASN A 23 -14.21 -1.99 18.40
CA ASN A 23 -12.84 -1.84 18.90
C ASN A 23 -11.79 -1.85 17.79
N ASP A 24 -12.18 -1.47 16.56
CA ASP A 24 -11.29 -1.37 15.40
C ASP A 24 -10.48 -2.67 15.20
N VAL A 25 -9.17 -2.55 14.99
CA VAL A 25 -8.26 -3.66 14.73
C VAL A 25 -8.25 -4.72 15.83
N GLU A 26 -8.58 -4.38 17.08
CA GLU A 26 -8.54 -5.35 18.18
C GLU A 26 -9.62 -6.43 18.06
N ASP A 27 -10.78 -6.11 17.48
CA ASP A 27 -11.80 -7.12 17.17
C ASP A 27 -11.32 -8.06 16.05
N ILE A 28 -10.60 -7.52 15.07
CA ILE A 28 -10.04 -8.29 13.96
C ILE A 28 -8.94 -9.22 14.48
N LYS A 29 -8.02 -8.72 15.30
CA LYS A 29 -6.90 -9.50 15.85
C LYS A 29 -7.35 -10.69 16.71
N LYS A 30 -8.47 -10.53 17.43
CA LYS A 30 -9.06 -11.56 18.32
C LYS A 30 -9.91 -12.58 17.58
N HIS A 31 -10.24 -12.37 16.32
CA HIS A 31 -11.10 -13.27 15.56
C HIS A 31 -10.44 -14.63 15.33
N ASP A 32 -11.19 -15.73 15.47
CA ASP A 32 -10.69 -17.11 15.42
C ASP A 32 -9.89 -17.46 14.15
N PHE A 33 -10.23 -16.83 13.02
CA PHE A 33 -9.49 -16.99 11.76
C PHE A 33 -8.00 -16.63 11.91
N PHE A 34 -7.66 -15.64 12.74
CA PHE A 34 -6.29 -15.17 12.92
C PHE A 34 -5.62 -15.72 14.19
N LYS A 35 -6.23 -16.71 14.87
CA LYS A 35 -5.72 -17.26 16.13
C LYS A 35 -4.28 -17.79 16.06
N ALA A 36 -3.82 -18.20 14.87
CA ALA A 36 -2.46 -18.70 14.66
C ALA A 36 -1.41 -17.60 14.45
N ILE A 37 -1.81 -16.33 14.32
CA ILE A 37 -0.91 -15.21 14.07
C ILE A 37 -0.39 -14.66 15.40
N ASN A 38 0.93 -14.63 15.57
CA ASN A 38 1.56 -13.74 16.53
C ASN A 38 1.70 -12.35 15.91
N TRP A 39 0.92 -11.39 16.41
CA TRP A 39 0.89 -10.02 15.87
C TRP A 39 2.20 -9.26 16.07
N VAL A 40 2.94 -9.53 17.15
CA VAL A 40 4.25 -8.92 17.41
C VAL A 40 5.27 -9.40 16.38
N ASP A 41 5.32 -10.71 16.14
CA ASP A 41 6.24 -11.30 15.15
C ASP A 41 5.88 -10.87 13.72
N LEU A 42 4.57 -10.74 13.42
CA LEU A 42 4.11 -10.26 12.12
C LEU A 42 4.60 -8.84 11.84
N GLU A 43 4.43 -7.92 12.80
CA GLU A 43 4.85 -6.52 12.68
C GLU A 43 6.37 -6.38 12.60
N ALA A 44 7.11 -7.20 13.36
CA ALA A 44 8.57 -7.29 13.30
C ALA A 44 9.09 -7.97 12.02
N LYS A 45 8.22 -8.41 11.11
CA LYS A 45 8.56 -9.17 9.90
C LYS A 45 9.32 -10.47 10.20
N ALA A 46 9.09 -11.06 11.39
CA ALA A 46 9.73 -12.29 11.85
C ALA A 46 8.99 -13.56 11.37
N ILE A 47 7.76 -13.43 10.89
CA ILE A 47 7.01 -14.53 10.27
C ILE A 47 7.44 -14.69 8.81
N LEU A 48 7.90 -15.89 8.44
CA LEU A 48 8.21 -16.22 7.05
C LEU A 48 6.96 -16.08 6.16
N PRO A 49 7.00 -15.30 5.08
CA PRO A 49 5.89 -15.22 4.14
C PRO A 49 5.57 -16.59 3.54
N PRO A 50 4.29 -16.94 3.35
CA PRO A 50 3.91 -18.22 2.75
C PRO A 50 4.29 -18.32 1.26
N TYR A 51 4.61 -17.19 0.63
CA TYR A 51 5.06 -17.10 -0.75
C TYR A 51 6.24 -16.15 -0.84
N ASN A 52 7.33 -16.61 -1.45
CA ASN A 52 8.46 -15.79 -1.82
C ASN A 52 8.43 -15.57 -3.34
N PRO A 53 8.18 -14.34 -3.84
CA PRO A 53 8.23 -14.09 -5.26
C PRO A 53 9.65 -14.36 -5.76
N ASN A 54 9.78 -15.29 -6.70
CA ASN A 54 11.03 -15.46 -7.44
C ASN A 54 11.35 -14.08 -8.04
N VAL A 55 12.54 -13.51 -7.83
CA VAL A 55 13.01 -12.26 -8.44
C VAL A 55 14.47 -12.45 -8.90
N ARG A 56 14.82 -11.91 -10.06
CA ARG A 56 16.15 -12.10 -10.68
C ARG A 56 17.17 -11.04 -10.29
N GLY A 57 16.74 -9.94 -9.67
CA GLY A 57 17.60 -8.83 -9.25
C GLY A 57 16.84 -7.52 -9.08
N GLN A 58 17.58 -6.44 -8.85
CA GLN A 58 17.02 -5.11 -8.50
C GLN A 58 16.15 -4.52 -9.62
N MET A 59 16.39 -4.89 -10.87
CA MET A 59 15.68 -4.38 -12.05
C MET A 59 14.65 -5.37 -12.61
N ASP A 60 14.27 -6.42 -11.87
CA ASP A 60 13.31 -7.42 -12.34
C ASP A 60 11.88 -6.84 -12.36
N LEU A 61 11.31 -6.70 -13.56
CA LEU A 61 9.97 -6.14 -13.78
C LEU A 61 8.90 -7.22 -13.98
N LYS A 62 9.18 -8.51 -13.83
CA LYS A 62 8.22 -9.56 -14.24
C LYS A 62 6.90 -9.60 -13.48
N ASN A 63 6.84 -8.98 -12.30
CA ASN A 63 5.61 -8.86 -11.49
C ASN A 63 4.86 -7.55 -11.78
N ILE A 64 5.33 -6.75 -12.73
CA ILE A 64 4.66 -5.57 -13.26
C ILE A 64 3.89 -5.98 -14.52
N ASP A 65 2.74 -5.37 -14.77
CA ASP A 65 1.96 -5.67 -15.98
C ASP A 65 2.80 -5.35 -17.24
N PRO A 66 2.90 -6.27 -18.20
CA PRO A 66 3.60 -6.03 -19.46
C PRO A 66 3.09 -4.83 -20.26
N GLU A 67 1.85 -4.38 -20.05
CA GLU A 67 1.34 -3.13 -20.63
C GLU A 67 2.25 -1.95 -20.26
N PHE A 68 2.49 -1.74 -18.96
CA PHE A 68 3.31 -0.62 -18.46
C PHE A 68 4.81 -0.77 -18.75
N ILE A 69 5.33 -2.01 -18.80
CA ILE A 69 6.74 -2.25 -19.12
C ILE A 69 7.07 -1.85 -20.56
N ARG A 70 6.09 -1.98 -21.47
CA ARG A 70 6.25 -1.68 -22.89
C ARG A 70 6.02 -0.21 -23.20
N GLU A 71 5.41 0.54 -22.29
CA GLU A 71 5.24 1.98 -22.48
C GLU A 71 6.63 2.66 -22.54
N PRO A 72 6.85 3.55 -23.52
CA PRO A 72 8.07 4.32 -23.57
C PRO A 72 8.11 5.29 -22.39
N VAL A 73 9.25 5.39 -21.71
CA VAL A 73 9.45 6.40 -20.67
C VAL A 73 9.32 7.79 -21.32
N PRO A 74 8.34 8.62 -20.95
CA PRO A 74 8.07 9.87 -21.63
C PRO A 74 9.18 10.89 -21.39
N ALA A 75 9.45 11.72 -22.40
CA ALA A 75 10.45 12.79 -22.35
C ALA A 75 10.10 13.93 -21.36
N SER A 76 8.94 13.90 -20.70
CA SER A 76 8.58 14.82 -19.62
C SER A 76 9.49 14.69 -18.39
N LEU A 77 10.28 13.61 -18.30
CA LEU A 77 11.37 13.48 -17.32
C LEU A 77 12.61 14.33 -17.66
N SER A 78 12.75 14.77 -18.92
CA SER A 78 13.76 15.73 -19.35
C SER A 78 13.12 17.12 -19.50
N ARG A 79 13.23 17.92 -18.43
CA ARG A 79 13.00 19.37 -18.35
C ARG A 79 12.17 19.95 -19.51
N SER A 80 10.84 20.03 -19.33
CA SER A 80 10.01 20.82 -20.24
C SER A 80 10.53 22.27 -20.27
N GLN A 81 10.92 22.76 -21.45
CA GLN A 81 11.36 24.14 -21.65
C GLN A 81 10.18 25.12 -21.77
N SER A 82 8.94 24.64 -21.72
CA SER A 82 7.74 25.47 -21.81
C SER A 82 6.77 25.09 -20.71
N LEU A 83 6.75 25.89 -19.64
CA LEU A 83 5.73 25.84 -18.60
C LEU A 83 4.53 26.64 -19.13
N SER A 84 3.34 26.03 -19.14
CA SER A 84 2.09 26.74 -19.45
C SER A 84 1.87 27.89 -18.45
N ALA A 85 1.22 28.97 -18.88
CA ALA A 85 0.83 30.08 -18.00
C ALA A 85 0.03 29.61 -16.77
N SER A 86 -0.75 28.52 -16.90
CA SER A 86 -1.47 27.89 -15.79
C SER A 86 -0.58 27.21 -14.74
N VAL A 87 0.69 26.96 -15.04
CA VAL A 87 1.68 26.39 -14.10
C VAL A 87 2.37 27.49 -13.30
N GLN A 88 2.47 28.71 -13.85
CA GLN A 88 3.11 29.85 -13.17
C GLN A 88 2.31 30.32 -11.95
N ASP A 89 0.97 30.36 -12.03
CA ASP A 89 0.11 30.65 -10.88
C ASP A 89 0.08 29.51 -9.85
N ALA A 90 0.46 28.29 -10.25
CA ALA A 90 0.45 27.10 -9.41
C ALA A 90 1.75 26.90 -8.60
N ASP A 91 2.86 27.57 -8.96
CA ASP A 91 4.14 27.43 -8.26
C ASP A 91 4.06 27.83 -6.78
N VAL A 92 3.17 28.76 -6.42
CA VAL A 92 2.89 29.11 -5.01
C VAL A 92 1.97 28.12 -4.30
N SER A 93 1.17 27.35 -5.04
CA SER A 93 0.22 26.36 -4.48
C SER A 93 0.89 25.08 -4.00
N PHE A 94 2.14 24.82 -4.42
CA PHE A 94 2.92 23.64 -4.05
C PHE A 94 4.12 23.97 -3.14
N VAL A 95 4.14 25.14 -2.52
CA VAL A 95 5.13 25.46 -1.47
C VAL A 95 5.02 24.43 -0.35
N GLY A 96 6.14 23.78 -0.01
CA GLY A 96 6.18 22.71 0.98
C GLY A 96 5.96 21.29 0.42
N PHE A 97 5.82 21.13 -0.91
CA PHE A 97 5.69 19.81 -1.54
C PHE A 97 6.98 18.98 -1.45
N SER A 98 8.14 19.62 -1.45
CA SER A 98 9.43 18.92 -1.38
C SER A 98 9.61 18.24 -0.03
N TYR A 99 9.88 16.93 -0.08
CA TYR A 99 10.21 16.11 1.09
C TYR A 99 11.57 15.45 0.87
N ALA A 100 12.45 15.57 1.86
CA ALA A 100 13.60 14.70 2.01
C ALA A 100 13.40 13.88 3.29
N PRO A 101 13.56 12.55 3.26
CA PRO A 101 13.51 11.77 4.47
C PRO A 101 14.57 12.31 5.45
N PRO A 102 14.25 12.42 6.75
CA PRO A 102 15.24 12.79 7.75
C PRO A 102 16.47 11.91 7.61
N THR A 103 17.65 12.52 7.59
CA THR A 103 18.94 11.80 7.46
C THR A 103 19.31 10.99 8.70
N GLU A 104 18.49 11.01 9.76
CA GLU A 104 18.75 10.30 11.00
C GLU A 104 17.85 9.07 11.15
N LEU A 105 18.49 7.91 11.30
CA LEU A 105 17.99 6.72 11.97
C LEU A 105 18.52 6.71 13.40
#